data_AF-D5BRZ4-F1
#
_entry.id   AF-D5BRZ4-F1
#
_cell.length_a   1.000
_cell.length_b   1.000
_cell.length_c   1.000
_cell.angle_alpha   90.00
_cell.angle_beta   90.00
_cell.angle_gamma   90.00
#
_symmetry.space_group_name_H-M   'P 1'
#
loop_
_entity.id
_entity.type
_entity.pdbx_description
1 polymer ?
#
loop_
_entity_poly.entity_id
_entity_poly.type
_entity_poly.pdbx_seq_one_letter_code
_entity_poly.pdbx_strand_id
1 'polypeptide(L)'
;MLHHRIICRLPIPMMSWTACCFRIVRIIMANLIILHEDALRLSHPIFNDDTKSLSDHSDWKKPVFIWDPDYFADAGYSFKRLVFIYETLSTMPVDIYYGKMDEVIVDLIQDQSVTDIFIPETPNPQLYAFIDFVSRLGATHIIDDDAFVSLERTPDLGRFFRYWNKVKKAALSPDGIRL
;
A
#
# COMPACT_ATOMS: atom_id res chain seq x y z
N MET A 1 -13.81 -16.14 -16.27
CA MET A 1 -14.87 -15.48 -15.48
C MET A 1 -14.36 -15.35 -14.05
N LEU A 2 -13.69 -14.24 -13.75
CA LEU A 2 -13.10 -13.96 -12.43
C LEU A 2 -14.14 -13.22 -11.59
N HIS A 3 -14.67 -13.89 -10.57
CA HIS A 3 -15.54 -13.29 -9.56
C HIS A 3 -14.78 -12.24 -8.76
N HIS A 4 -14.97 -10.96 -9.08
CA HIS A 4 -14.54 -9.86 -8.21
C HIS A 4 -15.56 -9.75 -7.08
N ARG A 5 -15.15 -10.00 -5.84
CA ARG A 5 -15.98 -9.76 -4.66
C ARG A 5 -15.83 -8.30 -4.24
N ILE A 6 -16.78 -7.48 -4.65
CA ILE A 6 -17.07 -6.22 -3.96
C ILE A 6 -17.66 -6.62 -2.60
N ILE A 7 -16.95 -6.36 -1.50
CA ILE A 7 -17.44 -6.67 -0.16
C ILE A 7 -18.34 -5.51 0.30
N CYS A 8 -19.63 -5.58 -0.05
CA CYS A 8 -20.66 -4.80 0.63
C CYS A 8 -21.22 -5.67 1.79
N ARG A 9 -20.99 -5.30 3.05
CA ARG A 9 -21.61 -5.97 4.21
C ARG A 9 -22.75 -5.13 4.78
N LEU A 10 -23.96 -5.68 4.69
CA LEU A 10 -25.13 -5.30 5.50
C LEU A 10 -25.15 -6.12 6.81
N PRO A 11 -25.81 -5.64 7.88
CA PRO A 11 -25.74 -6.25 9.21
C PRO A 11 -26.71 -7.43 9.35
N ILE A 12 -26.28 -8.52 9.99
CA ILE A 12 -27.15 -9.64 10.40
C ILE A 12 -26.93 -9.90 11.91
N PRO A 13 -27.99 -10.14 12.70
CA PRO A 13 -27.92 -10.08 14.15
C PRO A 13 -27.64 -11.42 14.84
N MET A 14 -26.94 -11.29 15.97
CA MET A 14 -27.01 -11.98 17.26
C MET A 14 -27.79 -13.30 17.37
N MET A 15 -27.11 -14.41 17.72
CA MET A 15 -27.64 -15.40 18.69
C MET A 15 -26.60 -16.41 19.23
N SER A 16 -26.65 -16.55 20.56
CA SER A 16 -26.44 -17.74 21.41
C SER A 16 -25.02 -18.28 21.69
N TRP A 17 -24.72 -18.23 22.99
CA TRP A 17 -23.55 -18.76 23.71
C TRP A 17 -23.64 -20.28 23.94
N THR A 18 -22.52 -21.00 23.82
CA THR A 18 -22.02 -22.01 24.79
C THR A 18 -20.77 -22.71 24.22
N ALA A 19 -19.58 -22.43 24.76
CA ALA A 19 -18.48 -23.37 24.94
C ALA A 19 -17.30 -22.63 25.59
N CYS A 20 -17.18 -22.76 26.91
CA CYS A 20 -15.98 -22.35 27.65
C CYS A 20 -14.87 -23.36 27.33
N CYS A 21 -14.11 -23.10 26.28
CA CYS A 21 -12.83 -23.72 26.02
C CYS A 21 -11.79 -22.63 26.24
N PHE A 22 -10.90 -22.82 27.21
CA PHE A 22 -9.74 -21.97 27.46
C PHE A 22 -8.79 -22.10 26.26
N ARG A 23 -9.19 -21.50 25.14
CA ARG A 23 -8.36 -21.34 23.96
C ARG A 23 -7.32 -20.31 24.38
N ILE A 24 -6.06 -20.72 24.43
CA ILE A 24 -4.96 -19.79 24.27
C ILE A 24 -5.29 -19.07 22.97
N VAL A 25 -5.88 -17.87 23.08
CA VAL A 25 -6.09 -16.99 21.95
C VAL A 25 -4.67 -16.59 21.60
N ARG A 26 -4.06 -17.36 20.69
CA ARG A 26 -2.95 -16.83 19.90
C ARG A 26 -3.57 -15.61 19.23
N ILE A 27 -3.31 -14.44 19.81
CA ILE A 27 -3.61 -13.17 19.16
C ILE A 27 -2.73 -13.23 17.92
N ILE A 28 -3.31 -13.61 16.79
CA ILE A 28 -2.60 -13.63 15.52
C ILE A 28 -2.48 -12.16 15.17
N MET A 29 -1.37 -11.56 15.61
CA MET A 29 -0.93 -10.23 15.22
C MET A 29 -0.73 -10.26 13.72
N ALA A 30 -1.38 -9.36 13.01
CA ALA A 30 -1.37 -9.38 11.56
C ALA A 30 -0.75 -8.10 11.00
N ASN A 31 0.07 -8.28 9.98
CA ASN A 31 0.68 -7.21 9.21
C ASN A 31 -0.27 -6.83 8.07
N LEU A 32 -0.40 -5.53 7.80
CA LEU A 32 -1.25 -5.00 6.75
C LEU A 32 -0.43 -4.14 5.79
N ILE A 33 -0.55 -4.40 4.49
CA ILE A 33 -0.01 -3.52 3.44
C ILE A 33 -1.12 -2.59 2.97
N ILE A 34 -0.90 -1.28 3.01
CA ILE A 34 -1.78 -0.28 2.41
C ILE A 34 -1.11 0.24 1.15
N LEU A 35 -1.70 -0.06 -0.01
CA LEU A 35 -1.22 0.36 -1.31
C LEU A 35 -1.90 1.66 -1.75
N HIS A 36 -1.14 2.56 -2.36
CA HIS A 36 -1.64 3.76 -3.06
C HIS A 36 -1.16 3.78 -4.51
N GLU A 37 -1.60 4.77 -5.28
CA GLU A 37 -1.48 4.79 -6.74
C GLU A 37 -0.04 4.95 -7.28
N ASP A 38 0.91 5.40 -6.46
CA ASP A 38 2.31 5.55 -6.88
C ASP A 38 3.07 4.22 -6.85
N ALA A 39 2.52 3.19 -6.19
CA ALA A 39 3.14 1.88 -6.01
C ALA A 39 2.39 0.74 -6.74
N LEU A 40 1.66 1.04 -7.81
CA LEU A 40 0.86 0.08 -8.58
C LEU A 40 1.70 -0.85 -9.47
N ARG A 41 2.63 -1.60 -8.87
CA ARG A 41 3.42 -2.64 -9.55
C ARG A 41 3.78 -3.77 -8.59
N LEU A 42 3.77 -5.00 -9.10
CA LEU A 42 4.12 -6.19 -8.31
C LEU A 42 5.61 -6.32 -8.02
N SER A 43 6.46 -5.56 -8.72
CA SER A 43 7.91 -5.51 -8.49
C SER A 43 8.31 -4.48 -7.43
N HIS A 44 7.36 -3.79 -6.79
CA HIS A 44 7.67 -2.81 -5.76
C HIS A 44 8.28 -3.49 -4.52
N PRO A 45 9.31 -2.91 -3.86
CA PRO A 45 9.94 -3.50 -2.66
C PRO A 45 8.98 -3.82 -1.50
N ILE A 46 7.83 -3.16 -1.45
CA ILE A 46 6.69 -3.46 -0.55
C ILE A 46 6.20 -4.91 -0.68
N PHE A 47 6.38 -5.51 -1.86
CA PHE A 47 6.18 -6.92 -2.15
C PHE A 47 7.56 -7.59 -2.18
N ASN A 48 8.29 -7.60 -1.07
CA ASN A 48 9.52 -8.39 -0.87
C ASN A 48 9.22 -9.88 -0.62
N ASP A 49 10.23 -10.71 -0.46
CA ASP A 49 10.01 -12.16 -0.33
C ASP A 49 9.17 -12.54 0.91
N ASP A 50 9.24 -11.75 2.00
CA ASP A 50 8.41 -11.92 3.20
C ASP A 50 6.93 -11.54 2.99
N THR A 51 6.64 -10.76 1.94
CA THR A 51 5.31 -10.20 1.62
C THR A 51 4.79 -10.63 0.26
N LYS A 52 5.54 -11.40 -0.54
CA LYS A 52 5.07 -11.91 -1.85
C LYS A 52 4.15 -13.11 -1.69
N SER A 53 4.38 -13.96 -0.67
CA SER A 53 3.56 -15.14 -0.42
C SER A 53 2.52 -14.93 0.69
N LEU A 54 1.70 -13.88 0.53
CA LEU A 54 0.68 -13.48 1.51
C LEU A 54 -0.38 -14.56 1.75
N SER A 55 -0.51 -15.54 0.86
CA SER A 55 -1.36 -16.71 1.04
C SER A 55 -0.78 -17.73 2.02
N ASP A 56 0.55 -17.73 2.21
CA ASP A 56 1.26 -18.76 2.95
C ASP A 56 1.67 -18.28 4.35
N HIS A 57 1.81 -16.97 4.53
CA HIS A 57 2.10 -16.38 5.84
C HIS A 57 0.80 -16.14 6.64
N SER A 58 0.63 -16.86 7.75
CA SER A 58 -0.53 -16.68 8.66
C SER A 58 -0.63 -15.27 9.26
N ASP A 59 0.49 -14.56 9.27
CA ASP A 59 0.67 -13.30 9.98
C ASP A 59 0.48 -12.09 9.03
N TRP A 60 0.23 -12.32 7.73
CA TRP A 60 -0.04 -11.23 6.79
C TRP A 60 -1.48 -11.22 6.32
N LYS A 61 -2.04 -10.01 6.22
CA LYS A 61 -3.30 -9.77 5.50
C LYS A 61 -3.02 -9.51 4.04
N LYS A 62 -4.04 -9.74 3.20
CA LYS A 62 -3.98 -9.29 1.82
C LYS A 62 -3.76 -7.77 1.79
N PRO A 63 -2.92 -7.27 0.88
CA PRO A 63 -2.76 -5.85 0.64
C PRO A 63 -4.11 -5.22 0.32
N VAL A 64 -4.29 -4.00 0.79
CA VAL A 64 -5.52 -3.24 0.59
C VAL A 64 -5.24 -1.99 -0.21
N PHE A 65 -6.18 -1.62 -1.07
CA PHE A 65 -6.22 -0.31 -1.72
C PHE A 65 -7.54 0.37 -1.36
N ILE A 66 -7.47 1.62 -0.92
CA ILE A 66 -8.66 2.39 -0.55
C ILE A 66 -9.02 3.32 -1.71
N TRP A 67 -10.16 3.05 -2.33
CA TRP A 67 -10.78 3.87 -3.35
C TRP A 67 -11.59 5.00 -2.70
N ASP A 68 -10.92 6.13 -2.50
CA ASP A 68 -11.52 7.34 -1.95
C ASP A 68 -11.90 8.32 -3.09
N PRO A 69 -13.19 8.49 -3.40
CA PRO A 69 -13.63 9.37 -4.46
C PRO A 69 -13.36 10.86 -4.17
N ASP A 70 -13.36 11.26 -2.89
CA ASP A 70 -13.14 12.66 -2.50
C ASP A 70 -11.66 13.00 -2.67
N TYR A 71 -10.76 12.10 -2.25
CA TYR A 71 -9.33 12.21 -2.55
C TYR A 71 -9.04 12.36 -4.04
N PHE A 72 -9.64 11.50 -4.88
CA PHE A 72 -9.40 11.56 -6.32
C PHE A 72 -9.95 12.85 -6.95
N ALA A 73 -11.08 13.36 -6.44
CA ALA A 73 -11.63 14.63 -6.87
C ALA A 73 -10.70 15.79 -6.49
N ASP A 74 -10.22 15.82 -5.25
CA ASP A 74 -9.30 16.84 -4.74
C ASP A 74 -7.94 16.82 -5.45
N ALA A 75 -7.45 15.63 -5.80
CA ALA A 75 -6.23 15.43 -6.59
C ALA A 75 -6.42 15.78 -8.10
N GLY A 76 -7.65 16.06 -8.54
CA GLY A 76 -7.97 16.43 -9.92
C GLY A 76 -7.84 15.27 -10.91
N TYR A 77 -8.11 14.03 -10.48
CA TYR A 77 -7.91 12.85 -11.33
C TYR A 77 -8.98 12.77 -12.42
N SER A 78 -8.52 12.73 -13.68
CA SER A 78 -9.42 12.52 -14.81
C SER A 78 -10.01 11.10 -14.83
N PHE A 79 -11.18 10.94 -15.44
CA PHE A 79 -11.80 9.62 -15.63
C PHE A 79 -10.87 8.60 -16.28
N LYS A 80 -10.08 9.02 -17.29
CA LYS A 80 -9.10 8.13 -17.94
C LYS A 80 -8.05 7.59 -16.96
N ARG A 81 -7.58 8.44 -16.03
CA ARG A 81 -6.61 8.03 -15.00
C ARG A 81 -7.24 7.06 -14.00
N LEU A 82 -8.49 7.31 -13.60
CA LEU A 82 -9.22 6.42 -12.70
C LEU A 82 -9.44 5.03 -13.32
N VAL A 83 -9.84 4.97 -14.59
CA VAL A 83 -9.97 3.70 -15.32
C VAL A 83 -8.64 2.95 -15.34
N PHE A 84 -7.53 3.64 -15.65
CA PHE A 84 -6.20 3.03 -15.63
C PHE A 84 -5.84 2.44 -14.26
N ILE A 85 -6.07 3.19 -13.18
CA ILE A 85 -5.80 2.71 -11.80
C ILE A 85 -6.64 1.47 -11.50
N TYR A 86 -7.94 1.51 -11.79
CA TYR A 86 -8.85 0.40 -11.53
C TYR A 86 -8.49 -0.87 -12.32
N GLU A 87 -8.19 -0.74 -13.61
CA GLU A 87 -7.77 -1.85 -14.46
C GLU A 87 -6.45 -2.46 -13.94
N THR A 88 -5.50 -1.62 -13.51
CA THR A 88 -4.25 -2.08 -12.91
C THR A 88 -4.51 -2.87 -11.63
N LEU A 89 -5.31 -2.33 -10.70
CA LEU A 89 -5.66 -3.00 -9.45
C LEU A 89 -6.37 -4.34 -9.68
N SER A 90 -7.22 -4.44 -10.71
CA SER A 90 -7.92 -5.68 -11.06
C SER A 90 -7.00 -6.83 -11.47
N THR A 91 -5.73 -6.53 -11.81
CA THR A 91 -4.71 -7.53 -12.14
C THR A 91 -3.79 -7.89 -10.96
N MET A 92 -3.89 -7.16 -9.85
CA MET A 92 -3.04 -7.31 -8.67
C MET A 92 -3.76 -8.12 -7.56
N PRO A 93 -3.04 -8.82 -6.67
CA PRO A 93 -3.61 -9.58 -5.56
C PRO A 93 -3.97 -8.65 -4.38
N VAL A 94 -4.79 -7.63 -4.64
CA VAL A 94 -5.14 -6.55 -3.71
C VAL A 94 -6.65 -6.54 -3.48
N ASP A 95 -7.08 -6.35 -2.23
CA ASP A 95 -8.48 -6.12 -1.91
C ASP A 95 -8.79 -4.61 -1.99
N ILE A 96 -9.81 -4.24 -2.77
CA ILE A 96 -10.21 -2.84 -2.96
C ILE A 96 -11.37 -2.51 -2.01
N TYR A 97 -11.17 -1.50 -1.18
CA TYR A 97 -12.21 -0.93 -0.31
C TYR A 97 -12.66 0.40 -0.89
N TYR A 98 -13.95 0.73 -0.76
CA TYR A 98 -14.51 1.99 -1.25
C TYR A 98 -14.95 2.85 -0.07
N GLY A 99 -14.54 4.11 -0.05
CA GLY A 99 -14.92 5.06 1.00
C GLY A 99 -13.80 6.02 1.35
N LYS A 100 -14.06 6.88 2.34
CA LYS A 100 -13.07 7.84 2.83
C LYS A 100 -11.89 7.12 3.46
N MET A 101 -10.66 7.50 3.09
CA MET A 101 -9.44 6.80 3.54
C MET A 101 -9.37 6.65 5.06
N ASP A 102 -9.60 7.74 5.79
CA ASP A 102 -9.49 7.77 7.26
C ASP A 102 -10.49 6.83 7.95
N GLU A 103 -11.70 6.72 7.40
CA GLU A 103 -12.77 5.89 7.97
C GLU A 103 -12.49 4.41 7.70
N VAL A 104 -12.20 4.09 6.44
CA VAL A 104 -11.91 2.72 6.01
C VAL A 104 -10.71 2.15 6.75
N ILE A 105 -9.64 2.92 6.95
CA ILE A 105 -8.45 2.39 7.62
C ILE A 105 -8.68 2.12 9.12
N VAL A 106 -9.46 2.97 9.79
CA VAL A 106 -9.83 2.75 11.20
C VAL A 106 -10.61 1.45 11.34
N ASP A 107 -11.60 1.23 10.49
CA ASP A 107 -12.40 0.00 10.49
C ASP A 107 -11.52 -1.23 10.23
N LEU A 108 -10.61 -1.16 9.25
CA LEU A 108 -9.71 -2.25 8.91
C LEU A 108 -8.77 -2.63 10.06
N ILE A 109 -8.17 -1.64 10.73
CA ILE A 109 -7.25 -1.90 11.85
C ILE A 109 -8.00 -2.54 13.02
N GLN A 110 -9.19 -2.04 13.35
CA GLN A 110 -10.01 -2.55 14.45
C GLN A 110 -10.52 -3.98 14.20
N ASP A 111 -11.05 -4.25 13.00
CA ASP A 111 -11.64 -5.54 12.66
C ASP A 111 -10.61 -6.67 12.57
N GLN A 112 -9.36 -6.34 12.22
CA GLN A 112 -8.38 -7.33 11.79
C GLN A 112 -7.24 -7.59 12.79
N SER A 113 -7.24 -6.93 13.95
CA SER A 113 -6.17 -7.04 14.96
C SER A 113 -4.78 -6.77 14.36
N VAL A 114 -4.70 -5.74 13.51
CA VAL A 114 -3.46 -5.34 12.81
C VAL A 114 -2.50 -4.71 13.80
N THR A 115 -1.22 -5.07 13.72
CA THR A 115 -0.17 -4.55 14.61
C THR A 115 0.84 -3.69 13.88
N ASP A 116 1.19 -4.10 12.67
CA ASP A 116 2.17 -3.44 11.83
C ASP A 116 1.56 -3.10 10.48
N ILE A 117 1.76 -1.86 10.06
CA ILE A 117 1.21 -1.29 8.84
C ILE A 117 2.39 -0.96 7.94
N PHE A 118 2.33 -1.39 6.69
CA PHE A 118 3.38 -1.17 5.71
C PHE A 118 2.79 -0.33 4.57
N ILE A 119 3.42 0.80 4.28
CA ILE A 119 2.97 1.74 3.25
C ILE A 119 4.16 2.07 2.36
N PRO A 120 4.03 2.04 1.02
CA PRO A 120 5.08 2.54 0.14
C PRO A 120 5.40 4.02 0.40
N GLU A 121 6.64 4.41 0.19
CA GLU A 121 7.01 5.82 0.17
C GLU A 121 6.37 6.52 -1.04
N THR A 122 6.03 7.79 -0.87
CA THR A 122 5.45 8.61 -1.93
C THR A 122 5.98 10.04 -1.83
N PRO A 123 6.20 10.75 -2.96
CA PRO A 123 6.41 12.19 -2.97
C PRO A 123 5.11 13.00 -2.91
N ASN A 124 3.94 12.35 -2.87
CA ASN A 124 2.63 13.00 -2.94
C ASN A 124 2.24 13.62 -1.59
N PRO A 125 2.12 14.96 -1.50
CA PRO A 125 1.85 15.64 -0.24
C PRO A 125 0.46 15.35 0.32
N GLN A 126 -0.52 14.99 -0.52
CA GLN A 126 -1.86 14.62 -0.03
C GLN A 126 -1.81 13.27 0.71
N LEU A 127 -1.00 12.34 0.22
CA LEU A 127 -0.80 11.04 0.87
C LEU A 127 0.03 11.14 2.15
N TYR A 128 0.92 12.15 2.29
CA TYR A 128 1.61 12.38 3.55
C TYR A 128 0.66 12.64 4.72
N ALA A 129 -0.41 13.42 4.50
CA ALA A 129 -1.39 13.67 5.55
C ALA A 129 -2.09 12.38 5.99
N PHE A 130 -2.38 11.47 5.05
CA PHE A 130 -2.94 10.16 5.34
C PHE A 130 -1.94 9.25 6.06
N ILE A 131 -0.68 9.19 5.61
CA ILE A 131 0.38 8.41 6.27
C ILE A 131 0.62 8.91 7.71
N ASP A 132 0.65 10.23 7.91
CA ASP A 132 0.74 10.87 9.23
C ASP A 132 -0.46 10.56 10.13
N PHE A 133 -1.65 10.37 9.55
CA PHE A 133 -2.83 9.91 10.27
C PHE A 133 -2.68 8.43 10.68
N VAL A 134 -2.33 7.56 9.74
CA VAL A 134 -2.18 6.11 9.97
C VAL A 134 -1.09 5.80 10.99
N SER A 135 0.03 6.52 10.96
CA SER A 135 1.12 6.37 11.94
C SER A 135 0.72 6.63 13.39
N ARG A 136 -0.40 7.32 13.63
CA ARG A 136 -0.97 7.54 14.98
C ARG A 136 -1.89 6.40 15.42
N LEU A 137 -2.32 5.54 14.49
CA LEU A 137 -3.20 4.41 14.74
C LEU A 137 -2.42 3.12 15.07
N GLY A 138 -1.20 2.96 14.55
CA GLY A 138 -0.39 1.76 14.76
C GLY A 138 1.06 1.91 14.28
N ALA A 139 1.87 0.87 14.51
CA ALA A 139 3.27 0.85 14.07
C ALA A 139 3.30 0.88 12.54
N THR A 140 3.77 1.98 11.96
CA THR A 140 3.78 2.20 10.51
C THR A 140 5.20 2.19 9.97
N HIS A 141 5.42 1.39 8.94
CA HIS A 141 6.69 1.18 8.26
C HIS A 141 6.56 1.71 6.84
N ILE A 142 7.33 2.75 6.53
CA ILE A 142 7.39 3.32 5.18
C ILE A 142 8.45 2.57 4.40
N ILE A 143 8.09 2.05 3.22
CA ILE A 143 8.98 1.25 2.38
C ILE A 143 9.37 2.06 1.14
N ASP A 144 10.63 2.44 1.10
CA ASP A 144 11.22 3.20 -0.01
C ASP A 144 11.18 2.41 -1.32
N ASP A 145 11.11 3.15 -2.42
CA ASP A 145 11.23 2.61 -3.77
C ASP A 145 12.71 2.37 -4.14
N ASP A 146 12.96 1.47 -5.08
CA ASP A 146 14.29 1.28 -5.67
C ASP A 146 14.66 2.51 -6.52
N ALA A 147 15.76 3.16 -6.15
CA ALA A 147 16.29 4.26 -6.95
C ALA A 147 16.73 3.77 -8.33
N PHE A 148 16.31 4.48 -9.38
CA PHE A 148 16.73 4.16 -10.76
C PHE A 148 18.25 4.23 -10.98
N VAL A 149 18.94 5.11 -10.24
CA VAL A 149 20.40 5.22 -10.23
C VAL A 149 20.88 5.49 -8.81
N SER A 150 21.84 4.69 -8.36
CA SER A 150 22.54 4.91 -7.10
C SER A 150 23.74 5.82 -7.32
N LEU A 151 23.85 6.87 -6.50
CA LEU A 151 24.95 7.84 -6.56
C LEU A 151 25.70 7.87 -5.22
N GLU A 152 27.03 7.88 -5.28
CA GLU A 152 27.87 8.00 -4.08
C GLU A 152 27.69 9.34 -3.34
N ARG A 153 27.20 10.38 -4.05
CA ARG A 153 27.07 11.74 -3.51
C ARG A 153 25.75 12.35 -3.94
N THR A 154 25.17 13.15 -3.05
CA THR A 154 23.94 13.91 -3.31
C THR A 154 24.14 14.81 -4.54
N PRO A 155 23.34 14.62 -5.61
CA PRO A 155 23.46 15.43 -6.81
C PRO A 155 22.89 16.84 -6.59
N ASP A 156 23.25 17.77 -7.48
CA ASP A 156 22.60 19.09 -7.52
C ASP A 156 21.25 18.92 -8.22
N LEU A 157 20.16 19.04 -7.46
CA LEU A 157 18.78 18.88 -7.93
C LEU A 157 18.16 20.20 -8.43
N GLY A 158 18.85 21.33 -8.32
CA GLY A 158 18.30 22.64 -8.71
C GLY A 158 18.07 22.79 -10.22
N ARG A 159 18.78 22.00 -11.05
CA ARG A 159 18.58 21.98 -12.52
C ARG A 159 18.74 20.58 -13.07
N PHE A 160 17.73 20.11 -13.80
CA PHE A 160 17.73 18.79 -14.43
C PHE A 160 19.01 18.49 -15.23
N PHE A 161 19.50 19.44 -16.04
CA PHE A 161 20.72 19.23 -16.84
C PHE A 161 21.98 18.94 -16.00
N ARG A 162 22.09 19.53 -14.80
CA ARG A 162 23.23 19.28 -13.90
C ARG A 162 23.15 17.89 -13.29
N TYR A 163 21.96 17.48 -12.88
CA TYR A 163 21.67 16.12 -12.44
C TYR A 163 21.95 15.11 -13.57
N TRP A 164 21.34 15.30 -14.74
CA TRP A 164 21.43 14.39 -15.88
C TRP A 164 22.88 14.14 -16.33
N ASN A 165 23.71 15.19 -16.40
CA ASN A 165 25.11 15.02 -16.76
C ASN A 165 25.91 14.16 -15.77
N LYS A 166 25.48 14.10 -14.50
CA LYS A 166 26.07 13.21 -13.49
C LYS A 166 25.53 11.78 -13.60
N VAL A 167 24.27 11.58 -13.95
CA VAL A 167 23.65 10.24 -13.88
C VAL A 167 23.59 9.49 -15.21
N LYS A 168 23.64 10.19 -16.36
CA LYS A 168 23.35 9.61 -17.70
C LYS A 168 24.15 8.36 -18.05
N LYS A 169 25.38 8.23 -17.55
CA LYS A 169 26.22 7.05 -17.81
C LYS A 169 25.68 5.83 -17.07
N ALA A 170 25.36 5.99 -15.80
CA ALA A 170 24.83 4.94 -14.94
C ALA A 170 23.39 4.57 -15.34
N ALA A 171 22.57 5.57 -15.66
CA ALA A 171 21.20 5.40 -16.16
C ALA A 171 21.08 4.55 -17.43
N LEU A 172 22.13 4.50 -18.25
CA LEU A 172 22.18 3.71 -19.48
C LEU A 172 22.91 2.36 -19.28
N SER A 173 23.40 2.09 -18.07
CA SER A 173 23.95 0.80 -17.69
C SER A 173 22.81 -0.13 -17.23
N PRO A 174 22.91 -1.45 -17.48
CA PRO A 174 21.84 -2.41 -17.14
C PRO A 174 21.38 -2.35 -15.68
N ASP A 175 22.29 -2.03 -14.76
CA ASP A 175 22.02 -2.07 -13.31
C ASP A 175 21.90 -0.68 -12.67
N GLY A 176 21.97 0.42 -13.45
CA GLY A 176 21.89 1.77 -12.88
C GLY A 176 23.10 2.18 -12.00
N ILE A 177 24.13 1.33 -11.90
CA ILE A 177 25.30 1.54 -11.04
C ILE A 177 26.39 2.32 -11.78
N ARG A 178 26.95 3.34 -11.11
CA ARG A 178 28.17 4.00 -11.54
C ARG A 178 29.36 3.45 -10.74
N LEU A 179 30.25 2.68 -11.37
CA LEU A 179 31.60 2.41 -10.86
C LEU A 179 32.47 3.69 -10.89
#